data_AF-A0A9D1CX87-F1
#
_entry.id   AF-A0A9D1CX87-F1
#
_cell.length_a   1.000
_cell.length_b   1.000
_cell.length_c   1.000
_cell.angle_alpha   90.00
_cell.angle_beta   90.00
_cell.angle_gamma   90.00
#
_symmetry.space_group_name_H-M   'P 1'
#
loop_
_entity.id
_entity.type
_entity.pdbx_description
1 polymer ?
#
loop_
_entity_poly.entity_id
_entity_poly.type
_entity_poly.pdbx_seq_one_letter_code
_entity_poly.pdbx_strand_id
1 'polypeptide(L)'
;MKKIMAFALCLTLLLSAFAGGAVAEEDPVVIENMGRTTTYEEAPETAVALSYSIAEIMVALGLEDKIVAIAPSMYILDQVSEEYRETVGSFPVLEGNYGVPTLETVLDTGAEFVFGDAYGRDHPAPARQFLH
;
A
#
# COMPACT_ATOMS: atom_id res chain seq x y z
N MET A 1 39.01 -6.82 -36.97
CA MET A 1 38.91 -8.08 -36.19
C MET A 1 39.10 -7.87 -34.68
N LYS A 2 40.06 -7.04 -34.22
CA LYS A 2 40.23 -6.69 -32.78
C LYS A 2 39.01 -6.02 -32.10
N LYS A 3 38.28 -5.16 -32.81
CA LYS A 3 37.10 -4.44 -32.26
C LYS A 3 35.85 -5.33 -32.08
N ILE A 4 35.75 -6.43 -32.83
CA ILE A 4 34.61 -7.35 -32.79
C ILE A 4 34.75 -8.32 -31.59
N MET A 5 35.99 -8.71 -31.24
CA MET A 5 36.26 -9.47 -30.02
C MET A 5 36.01 -8.68 -28.73
N ALA A 6 36.26 -7.36 -28.73
CA ALA A 6 36.00 -6.50 -27.56
C ALA A 6 34.49 -6.33 -27.27
N PHE A 7 33.64 -6.36 -28.31
CA PHE A 7 32.20 -6.21 -28.17
C PHE A 7 31.53 -7.50 -27.65
N ALA A 8 32.00 -8.66 -28.09
CA ALA A 8 31.51 -9.96 -27.61
C ALA A 8 31.89 -10.23 -26.14
N LEU A 9 33.07 -9.79 -25.71
CA LEU A 9 33.56 -9.96 -24.33
C LEU A 9 32.80 -9.07 -23.33
N CYS A 10 32.37 -7.88 -23.76
CA CYS A 10 31.58 -6.95 -22.94
C CYS A 10 30.13 -7.42 -22.78
N LEU A 11 29.55 -8.04 -23.82
CA LEU A 11 28.20 -8.60 -23.77
C LEU A 11 28.09 -9.82 -22.85
N THR A 12 29.15 -10.63 -22.75
CA THR A 12 29.22 -11.74 -21.79
C THR A 12 29.47 -11.29 -20.34
N LEU A 13 30.07 -10.12 -20.12
CA LEU A 13 30.27 -9.53 -18.79
C LEU A 13 29.00 -8.85 -18.24
N LEU A 14 28.10 -8.41 -19.12
CA LEU A 14 26.82 -7.81 -18.74
C LEU A 14 25.76 -8.85 -18.34
N LEU A 15 25.88 -10.11 -18.79
CA LEU A 15 24.94 -11.17 -18.46
C LEU A 15 25.13 -11.76 -17.05
N SER A 16 26.32 -11.61 -16.46
CA SER A 16 26.65 -12.12 -15.11
C SER A 16 26.37 -11.13 -13.98
N ALA A 17 25.94 -9.91 -14.30
CA ALA A 17 25.56 -8.90 -13.29
C ALA A 17 24.10 -9.03 -12.80
N PHE A 18 23.33 -9.99 -13.33
CA PHE A 18 21.96 -10.29 -12.88
C PHE A 18 21.88 -11.64 -12.16
N ALA A 19 22.95 -12.03 -11.47
CA ALA A 19 23.00 -13.22 -10.65
C ALA A 19 22.80 -12.84 -9.18
N GLY A 20 21.58 -13.09 -8.68
CA GLY A 20 21.33 -13.29 -7.26
C GLY A 20 20.99 -12.04 -6.45
N GLY A 21 19.76 -11.53 -6.63
CA GLY A 21 19.05 -11.04 -5.45
C GLY A 21 18.78 -12.25 -4.56
N ALA A 22 19.50 -12.37 -3.45
CA ALA A 22 19.17 -13.36 -2.43
C ALA A 22 17.77 -13.02 -1.90
N VAL A 23 16.78 -13.87 -2.21
CA VAL A 23 15.53 -13.88 -1.46
C VAL A 23 15.93 -14.42 -0.09
N ALA A 24 16.09 -13.53 0.88
CA ALA A 24 16.10 -13.95 2.27
C ALA A 24 14.73 -14.61 2.50
N GLU A 25 14.74 -15.90 2.85
CA GLU A 25 13.55 -16.56 3.38
C GLU A 25 13.32 -15.93 4.77
N GLU A 26 12.62 -14.80 4.80
CA GLU A 26 12.27 -14.12 6.04
C GLU A 26 11.22 -14.96 6.77
N ASP A 27 11.40 -15.13 8.09
CA ASP A 27 10.39 -15.80 8.91
C ASP A 27 9.06 -15.04 8.80
N PRO A 28 7.91 -15.74 8.71
CA PRO A 28 6.62 -15.09 8.52
C PRO A 28 6.31 -14.08 9.63
N VAL A 29 5.79 -12.91 9.25
CA VAL A 29 5.42 -11.87 10.19
C VAL A 29 4.04 -12.18 10.77
N VAL A 30 3.97 -12.38 12.09
CA VAL A 30 2.72 -12.64 12.80
C VAL A 30 2.28 -11.39 13.56
N ILE A 31 1.10 -10.87 13.22
CA ILE A 31 0.52 -9.67 13.82
C ILE A 31 -0.74 -10.04 14.59
N GLU A 32 -0.76 -9.70 15.89
CA GLU A 32 -1.95 -9.70 16.73
C GLU A 32 -2.55 -8.29 16.79
N ASN A 33 -3.75 -8.11 16.25
CA ASN A 33 -4.45 -6.83 16.27
C ASN A 33 -5.90 -7.02 16.73
N MET A 34 -6.26 -6.41 17.87
CA MET A 34 -7.62 -6.43 18.42
C MET A 34 -8.24 -7.83 18.51
N GLY A 35 -7.44 -8.84 18.90
CA GLY A 35 -7.87 -10.23 19.05
C GLY A 35 -7.97 -11.01 17.73
N ARG A 36 -7.42 -10.48 16.64
CA ARG A 36 -7.21 -11.21 15.37
C ARG A 36 -5.71 -11.42 15.14
N THR A 37 -5.35 -12.67 14.90
CA THR A 37 -4.04 -13.08 14.42
C THR A 37 -4.03 -13.09 12.89
N THR A 38 -3.05 -12.43 12.29
CA THR A 38 -2.77 -12.51 10.85
C THR A 38 -1.31 -12.85 10.64
N THR A 39 -1.02 -13.73 9.69
CA THR A 39 0.34 -14.16 9.33
C THR A 39 0.62 -13.74 7.90
N TYR A 40 1.74 -13.08 7.68
CA TYR A 40 2.20 -12.60 6.38
C TYR A 40 3.50 -13.33 6.03
N GLU A 41 3.44 -14.21 5.04
CA GLU A 41 4.60 -14.91 4.50
C GLU A 41 5.48 -13.95 3.68
N GLU A 42 4.84 -12.97 3.02
CA GLU A 42 5.49 -11.92 2.24
C GLU A 42 4.82 -10.57 2.57
N ALA A 43 5.57 -9.48 2.41
CA ALA A 43 5.02 -8.14 2.58
C ALA A 43 3.96 -7.86 1.49
N PRO A 44 2.78 -7.30 1.83
CA PRO A 44 1.78 -6.94 0.82
C PRO A 44 2.32 -5.92 -0.18
N GLU A 45 2.06 -6.15 -1.46
CA GLU A 45 2.55 -5.28 -2.54
C GLU A 45 1.60 -4.12 -2.82
N THR A 46 0.34 -4.24 -2.40
CA THR A 46 -0.68 -3.20 -2.59
C THR A 46 -1.54 -3.01 -1.34
N ALA A 47 -1.81 -1.75 -1.02
CA ALA A 47 -2.52 -1.37 0.19
C ALA A 47 -3.46 -0.18 -0.02
N VAL A 48 -4.57 -0.18 0.71
CA VAL A 48 -5.46 0.97 0.88
C VAL A 48 -5.24 1.58 2.26
N ALA A 49 -5.02 2.90 2.32
CA ALA A 49 -4.93 3.66 3.57
C ALA A 49 -6.28 4.33 3.90
N LEU A 50 -6.99 3.86 4.92
CA LEU A 50 -8.32 4.35 5.28
C LEU A 50 -8.30 5.60 6.18
N SER A 51 -7.34 6.50 5.99
CA SER A 51 -7.28 7.84 6.60
C SER A 51 -6.12 8.63 5.97
N TYR A 52 -6.24 9.95 5.85
CA TYR A 52 -5.09 10.80 5.51
C TYR A 52 -3.93 10.66 6.50
N SER A 53 -4.21 10.45 7.80
CA SER A 53 -3.16 10.24 8.80
C SER A 53 -2.42 8.91 8.62
N ILE A 54 -3.11 7.89 8.13
CA ILE A 54 -2.49 6.59 7.83
C ILE A 54 -1.68 6.67 6.55
N ALA A 55 -2.20 7.36 5.53
CA ALA A 55 -1.45 7.64 4.31
C ALA A 55 -0.15 8.42 4.63
N GLU A 56 -0.22 9.42 5.50
CA GLU A 56 0.97 10.14 5.98
C GLU A 56 1.99 9.22 6.66
N ILE A 57 1.55 8.30 7.53
CA ILE A 57 2.44 7.31 8.16
C ILE A 57 3.11 6.44 7.11
N MET A 58 2.37 5.94 6.12
CA MET A 58 2.93 5.07 5.08
C MET A 58 3.93 5.82 4.20
N VAL A 59 3.64 7.05 3.80
CA VAL A 59 4.57 7.90 3.03
C VAL A 59 5.83 8.21 3.86
N ALA A 60 5.68 8.53 5.14
CA ALA A 60 6.82 8.79 6.03
C ALA A 60 7.75 7.56 6.22
N LEU A 61 7.23 6.35 5.99
CA LEU A 61 7.99 5.10 6.00
C LEU A 61 8.59 4.73 4.64
N GLY A 62 8.36 5.51 3.59
CA GLY A 62 8.80 5.21 2.24
C GLY A 62 7.97 4.12 1.54
N LEU A 63 6.70 3.96 1.92
CA LEU A 63 5.78 2.94 1.39
C LEU A 63 4.75 3.52 0.41
N GLU A 64 5.00 4.71 -0.14
CA GLU A 64 4.10 5.37 -1.09
C GLU A 64 3.81 4.52 -2.35
N ASP A 65 4.75 3.68 -2.76
CA ASP A 65 4.63 2.79 -3.93
C ASP A 65 3.65 1.64 -3.70
N LYS A 66 3.38 1.29 -2.44
CA LYS A 66 2.40 0.27 -2.05
C LYS A 66 0.99 0.83 -1.97
N ILE A 67 0.79 2.14 -1.93
CA ILE A 67 -0.54 2.75 -1.77
C ILE A 67 -1.26 2.81 -3.12
N VAL A 68 -2.38 2.09 -3.26
CA VAL A 68 -3.20 2.13 -4.48
C VAL A 68 -4.34 3.14 -4.39
N ALA A 69 -4.84 3.42 -3.18
CA ALA A 69 -5.86 4.42 -2.92
C ALA A 69 -5.88 4.80 -1.43
N ILE A 70 -6.47 5.96 -1.14
CA ILE A 70 -6.64 6.48 0.22
C ILE A 70 -8.09 6.84 0.50
N ALA A 71 -8.48 6.89 1.78
CA ALA A 71 -9.75 7.48 2.19
C ALA A 71 -9.53 8.61 3.21
N PRO A 72 -10.43 9.62 3.28
CA PRO A 72 -10.27 10.73 4.21
C PRO A 72 -10.44 10.36 5.69
N SER A 73 -11.35 9.43 6.01
CA SER A 73 -11.86 9.22 7.38
C SER A 73 -12.35 10.55 7.98
N MET A 74 -11.96 10.87 9.22
CA MET A 74 -12.28 12.12 9.91
C MET A 74 -11.33 13.29 9.57
N TYR A 75 -10.35 13.08 8.69
CA TYR A 75 -9.28 14.03 8.42
C TYR A 75 -9.53 14.81 7.13
N ILE A 76 -8.89 15.97 7.03
CA ILE A 76 -8.76 16.74 5.79
C ILE A 76 -7.29 16.81 5.37
N LEU A 77 -7.04 16.94 4.07
CA LEU A 77 -5.68 16.96 3.53
C LEU A 77 -4.78 18.04 4.15
N ASP A 78 -5.34 19.19 4.52
CA ASP A 78 -4.60 20.29 5.17
C ASP A 78 -4.01 19.92 6.53
N GLN A 79 -4.49 18.85 7.17
CA GLN A 79 -3.97 18.34 8.44
C GLN A 79 -2.73 17.45 8.26
N VAL A 80 -2.46 16.97 7.05
CA VAL A 80 -1.20 16.30 6.71
C VAL A 80 -0.07 17.33 6.79
N SER A 81 1.09 16.93 7.29
CA SER A 81 2.26 17.81 7.35
C SER A 81 2.67 18.30 5.95
N GLU A 82 3.26 19.49 5.89
CA GLU A 82 3.69 20.10 4.62
C GLU A 82 4.60 19.18 3.80
N GLU A 83 5.47 18.43 4.49
CA GLU A 83 6.43 17.51 3.89
C GLU A 83 5.77 16.39 3.07
N TYR A 84 4.63 15.86 3.55
CA TYR A 84 3.98 14.71 2.93
C TYR A 84 2.69 15.05 2.17
N ARG A 85 2.16 16.28 2.31
CA ARG A 85 0.84 16.64 1.78
C ARG A 85 0.73 16.50 0.27
N GLU A 86 1.75 16.87 -0.49
CA GLU A 86 1.74 16.74 -1.94
C GLU A 86 1.64 15.26 -2.36
N THR A 87 2.49 14.41 -1.79
CA THR A 87 2.48 12.96 -2.06
C THR A 87 1.17 12.32 -1.65
N VAL A 88 0.69 12.58 -0.42
CA VAL A 88 -0.60 12.06 0.07
C VAL A 88 -1.76 12.55 -0.80
N GLY A 89 -1.74 13.81 -1.24
CA GLY A 89 -2.76 14.37 -2.11
C GLY A 89 -2.77 13.86 -3.55
N SER A 90 -1.74 13.10 -3.96
CA SER A 90 -1.62 12.56 -5.32
C SER A 90 -2.37 11.25 -5.54
N PHE A 91 -2.71 10.52 -4.46
CA PHE A 91 -3.36 9.22 -4.55
C PHE A 91 -4.85 9.33 -4.89
N PRO A 92 -5.42 8.32 -5.57
CA PRO A 92 -6.87 8.22 -5.74
C PRO A 92 -7.59 8.21 -4.40
N VAL A 93 -8.62 9.04 -4.26
CA VAL A 93 -9.43 9.13 -3.04
C VAL A 93 -10.68 8.27 -3.19
N LEU A 94 -10.85 7.30 -2.30
CA LEU A 94 -12.07 6.52 -2.13
C LEU A 94 -13.04 7.32 -1.28
N GLU A 95 -14.02 7.94 -1.94
CA GLU A 95 -15.08 8.67 -1.25
C GLU A 95 -16.11 7.71 -0.63
N GLY A 96 -16.80 8.21 0.38
CA GLY A 96 -17.89 7.50 1.01
C GLY A 96 -18.53 8.30 2.14
N ASN A 97 -19.53 7.70 2.78
CA ASN A 97 -20.26 8.37 3.86
C ASN A 97 -19.32 8.62 5.03
N TYR A 98 -19.30 9.87 5.52
CA TYR A 98 -18.41 10.30 6.59
C TYR A 98 -16.92 10.03 6.32
N GLY A 99 -16.50 10.02 5.04
CA GLY A 99 -15.11 9.77 4.66
C GLY A 99 -14.70 8.30 4.72
N VAL A 100 -15.65 7.37 4.85
CA VAL A 100 -15.42 5.92 4.89
C VAL A 100 -16.00 5.27 3.62
N PRO A 101 -15.18 4.60 2.79
CA PRO A 101 -15.64 3.96 1.57
C PRO A 101 -16.50 2.73 1.87
N THR A 102 -17.24 2.27 0.86
CA THR A 102 -17.96 0.99 0.94
C THR A 102 -17.00 -0.19 0.90
N LEU A 103 -17.44 -1.37 1.38
CA LEU A 103 -16.64 -2.59 1.28
C LEU A 103 -16.37 -2.92 -0.18
N GLU A 104 -17.39 -2.80 -1.03
CA GLU A 104 -17.32 -3.06 -2.46
C GLU A 104 -16.29 -2.15 -3.15
N THR A 105 -16.30 -0.86 -2.81
CA THR A 105 -15.31 0.10 -3.32
C THR A 105 -13.87 -0.27 -2.94
N VAL A 106 -13.66 -0.75 -1.71
CA VAL A 106 -12.33 -1.21 -1.27
C VAL A 106 -11.95 -2.50 -2.00
N LEU A 107 -12.87 -3.45 -2.16
CA LEU A 107 -12.62 -4.71 -2.87
C LEU A 107 -12.27 -4.48 -4.35
N ASP A 108 -12.91 -3.50 -5.00
CA ASP A 108 -12.65 -3.14 -6.41
C ASP A 108 -11.23 -2.61 -6.65
N THR A 109 -10.51 -2.18 -5.60
CA THR A 109 -9.09 -1.79 -5.71
C THR A 109 -8.16 -2.97 -5.94
N GLY A 110 -8.58 -4.19 -5.58
CA GLY A 110 -7.72 -5.38 -5.60
C GLY A 110 -6.58 -5.36 -4.59
N ALA A 111 -6.58 -4.44 -3.62
CA ALA A 111 -5.51 -4.33 -2.64
C ALA A 111 -5.41 -5.58 -1.75
N GLU A 112 -4.18 -5.97 -1.46
CA GLU A 112 -3.85 -7.13 -0.61
C GLU A 112 -3.92 -6.79 0.88
N PHE A 113 -3.76 -5.51 1.22
CA PHE A 113 -3.78 -5.01 2.59
C PHE A 113 -4.66 -3.76 2.74
N VAL A 114 -5.29 -3.62 3.90
CA VAL A 114 -6.08 -2.44 4.25
C VAL A 114 -5.64 -1.96 5.62
N PHE A 115 -5.09 -0.75 5.66
CA PHE A 115 -4.69 -0.12 6.92
C PHE A 115 -5.72 0.93 7.32
N GLY A 116 -6.44 0.69 8.41
CA GLY A 116 -7.45 1.60 8.94
C GLY A 116 -7.37 1.75 10.45
N ASP A 117 -8.04 2.79 10.94
CA ASP A 117 -8.29 3.01 12.36
C ASP A 117 -9.67 2.41 12.76
N ALA A 118 -10.05 2.56 14.03
CA ALA A 118 -11.34 2.07 14.52
C ALA A 118 -12.54 2.83 13.91
N TYR A 119 -12.35 4.04 13.38
CA TYR A 119 -13.44 4.86 12.86
C TYR A 119 -14.10 4.21 11.65
N GLY A 120 -13.29 3.73 10.70
CA GLY A 120 -13.78 3.01 9.51
C GLY A 120 -14.55 1.73 9.83
N ARG A 121 -14.22 1.07 10.96
CA ARG A 121 -14.97 -0.10 11.45
C ARG A 121 -16.33 0.25 12.02
N ASP A 122 -16.41 1.35 12.76
CA ASP A 122 -17.62 1.76 13.49
C ASP A 122 -18.58 2.59 12.64
N HIS A 123 -18.10 3.14 11.51
CA HIS A 123 -18.88 3.84 10.50
C HIS A 123 -18.80 3.13 9.13
N PRO A 124 -19.09 1.82 9.05
CA PRO A 124 -19.11 1.17 7.75
C PRO A 124 -20.16 1.87 6.89
N ALA A 125 -19.89 2.00 5.59
CA ALA A 125 -20.96 2.34 4.64
C ALA A 125 -22.19 1.48 4.98
N PRO A 126 -23.40 2.05 5.03
CA PRO A 126 -24.54 1.36 5.62
C PRO A 126 -24.88 0.10 4.80
N ALA A 127 -24.36 -1.05 5.21
CA ALA A 127 -24.77 -2.38 4.75
C ALA A 127 -26.20 -2.74 5.23
N ARG A 128 -26.85 -1.82 5.96
CA ARG A 128 -28.08 -2.03 6.72
C ARG A 128 -29.31 -1.33 6.12
N GLN A 129 -29.42 -1.34 4.79
CA GLN A 129 -30.67 -0.94 4.11
C GLN A 129 -31.22 -1.98 3.12
N PHE A 130 -30.64 -3.20 3.08
CA PHE A 130 -31.13 -4.30 2.22
C PHE A 130 -31.97 -5.37 2.91
N LEU A 131 -32.30 -5.21 4.20
CA LEU A 131 -33.27 -6.07 4.89
C LEU A 131 -34.11 -5.21 5.85
N HIS A 132 -35.20 -4.67 5.32
CA HIS A 132 -36.56 -4.62 5.88
C HIS A 132 -37.43 -3.65 5.06
#